data_AF-X1RGD8-F1
#
_entry.id   AF-X1RGD8-F1
#
_cell.length_a   1.000
_cell.length_b   1.000
_cell.length_c   1.000
_cell.angle_alpha   90.00
_cell.angle_beta   90.00
_cell.angle_gamma   90.00
#
_symmetry.space_group_name_H-M   'P 1'
#
loop_
_entity.id
_entity.type
_entity.pdbx_description
1 polymer ?
#
loop_
_entity_poly.entity_id
_entity_poly.type
_entity_poly.pdbx_seq_one_letter_code
_entity_poly.pdbx_strand_id
1 'polypeptide(L)' 'MISKKDFIKINDWLWEIPKSFRQDMRVPARIYTSEKMLEDIFQDDSIQQLINGTTLPGIVRYGIAMPDCHEGYS' A
#
# COMPACT_ATOMS: atom_id res chain seq x y z
N MET A 1 7.86 3.28 -10.94
CA MET A 1 7.07 2.08 -10.62
C MET A 1 7.40 1.68 -9.21
N ILE A 2 6.37 1.46 -8.41
CA ILE A 2 6.49 0.95 -7.04
C ILE A 2 6.92 -0.51 -7.14
N SER A 3 7.82 -0.95 -6.26
CA SER A 3 8.23 -2.35 -6.20
C SER A 3 8.46 -2.79 -4.76
N LYS A 4 8.70 -4.09 -4.57
CA LYS A 4 8.93 -4.71 -3.26
C LYS A 4 9.95 -3.98 -2.37
N LYS A 5 10.95 -3.31 -2.95
CA LYS A 5 11.97 -2.56 -2.21
C LYS A 5 11.41 -1.32 -1.46
N ASP A 6 10.27 -0.83 -1.91
CA ASP A 6 9.59 0.33 -1.32
C ASP A 6 8.77 -0.07 -0.08
N PHE A 7 8.68 -1.38 0.19
CA PHE A 7 7.97 -1.96 1.31
C PHE A 7 8.90 -2.37 2.45
N ILE A 8 8.40 -2.18 3.66
CA ILE A 8 8.92 -2.79 4.87
C ILE A 8 8.07 -4.03 5.16
N LYS A 9 8.70 -5.21 5.21
CA LYS A 9 8.04 -6.45 5.64
C LYS A 9 7.85 -6.38 7.16
N ILE A 10 6.59 -6.39 7.62
CA ILE A 10 6.26 -6.43 9.06
C ILE A 10 6.20 -7.88 9.54
N ASN A 11 5.52 -8.74 8.78
CA ASN A 11 5.50 -10.19 8.98
C ASN A 11 5.21 -10.89 7.64
N ASP A 12 5.03 -12.22 7.65
CA ASP A 12 4.84 -13.01 6.41
C ASP A 12 3.60 -12.67 5.59
N TRP A 13 2.65 -11.93 6.17
CA TRP A 13 1.37 -11.60 5.56
C TRP A 13 1.09 -10.09 5.54
N LEU A 14 2.03 -9.26 6.00
CA LEU A 14 1.82 -7.83 6.18
C LEU A 14 3.04 -7.03 5.74
N TRP A 15 2.79 -6.12 4.81
CA TRP A 15 3.76 -5.22 4.21
C TRP A 15 3.32 -3.77 4.40
N GLU A 16 4.27 -2.86 4.61
CA GLU A 16 3.99 -1.45 4.83
C GLU A 16 4.82 -0.57 3.90
N ILE A 17 4.18 0.37 3.22
CA ILE A 17 4.85 1.51 2.60
C ILE A 17 4.95 2.60 3.67
N PRO A 18 6.17 2.99 4.07
CA PRO A 18 6.33 3.99 5.10
C PRO A 18 5.79 5.34 4.63
N LYS A 19 5.23 6.13 5.55
CA LYS A 19 4.76 7.50 5.26
C LYS A 19 5.82 8.36 4.54
N SER A 20 7.10 8.13 4.84
CA SER A 20 8.22 8.85 4.22
C SER A 20 8.42 8.56 2.73
N PHE A 21 7.72 7.57 2.17
CA PHE A 21 7.79 7.23 0.74
C PHE A 21 7.38 8.39 -0.16
N ARG A 22 6.33 9.15 0.21
CA ARG A 22 5.86 10.31 -0.55
C ARG A 22 5.44 11.44 0.40
N GLN A 23 5.87 12.67 0.13
CA GLN A 23 5.79 13.80 1.07
C GLN A 23 4.37 14.18 1.53
N ASP A 24 3.37 13.95 0.68
CA ASP A 24 1.96 14.27 0.92
C ASP A 24 1.20 13.17 1.70
N MET A 25 1.81 12.01 1.92
CA MET A 25 1.22 10.94 2.73
C MET A 25 1.05 11.42 4.18
N ARG A 26 -0.15 11.26 4.73
CA ARG A 26 -0.45 11.62 6.12
C ARG A 26 -0.20 10.45 7.07
N VAL A 27 -0.41 9.23 6.58
CA VAL A 27 -0.24 7.95 7.27
C VAL A 27 0.48 6.94 6.36
N PRO A 28 1.09 5.86 6.88
CA PRO A 28 1.61 4.78 6.03
C PRO A 28 0.50 4.02 5.30
N ALA A 29 0.86 3.20 4.32
CA ALA A 29 -0.05 2.27 3.65
C ALA A 29 0.30 0.82 4.02
N ARG A 30 -0.69 -0.01 4.30
CA ARG A 30 -0.53 -1.42 4.65
C ARG A 30 -1.25 -2.33 3.68
N ILE A 31 -0.58 -3.39 3.25
CA ILE A 31 -1.17 -4.45 2.43
C ILE A 31 -1.02 -5.78 3.15
N TYR A 32 -2.16 -6.45 3.30
CA TYR A 32 -2.20 -7.83 3.75
C TYR A 32 -2.07 -8.73 2.54
N THR A 33 -0.95 -9.44 2.39
CA THR A 33 -0.75 -10.36 1.27
C THR A 33 0.44 -11.27 1.55
N SER A 34 0.44 -12.45 0.92
CA SER A 34 1.61 -13.32 0.94
C SER A 34 2.72 -12.76 0.06
N GLU A 35 3.97 -13.12 0.34
CA GLU A 35 5.11 -12.71 -0.49
C GLU A 35 4.97 -13.12 -1.96
N LYS A 36 4.32 -14.26 -2.23
CA LYS A 36 4.06 -14.77 -3.57
C LYS A 36 3.05 -13.92 -4.34
N MET A 37 2.04 -13.40 -3.63
CA MET A 37 0.97 -12.58 -4.22
C MET A 37 1.33 -11.09 -4.27
N LEU A 38 2.36 -10.67 -3.54
CA LEU A 38 2.79 -9.27 -3.53
C LEU A 38 3.19 -8.77 -4.93
N GLU A 39 3.78 -9.63 -5.75
CA GLU A 39 4.15 -9.29 -7.13
C GLU A 39 2.94 -9.06 -8.04
N ASP A 40 1.84 -9.78 -7.81
CA ASP A 40 0.60 -9.63 -8.58
C ASP A 40 -0.06 -8.26 -8.33
N ILE A 41 0.06 -7.75 -7.11
CA ILE A 41 -0.50 -6.45 -6.70
C ILE A 41 0.25 -5.27 -7.37
N PHE A 42 1.43 -5.49 -7.94
CA PHE A 42 2.15 -4.46 -8.71
C PHE A 42 1.73 -4.38 -10.18
N GLN A 43 0.80 -5.23 -10.63
CA GLN A 43 0.41 -5.30 -12.05
C GLN A 43 -0.61 -4.24 -12.46
N ASP A 44 -1.26 -3.58 -11.50
CA ASP A 44 -2.24 -2.51 -11.74
C ASP A 44 -1.99 -1.29 -10.83
N ASP A 45 -2.91 -0.32 -10.88
CA ASP A 45 -2.79 0.92 -10.11
C ASP A 45 -3.26 0.81 -8.64
N SER A 46 -3.56 -0.40 -8.12
CA SER A 46 -4.07 -0.61 -6.75
C SER A 46 -3.20 0.03 -5.68
N ILE A 47 -1.89 -0.16 -5.75
CA ILE A 47 -0.96 0.41 -4.76
C ILE A 47 -0.89 1.94 -4.90
N GLN A 48 -0.93 2.45 -6.13
CA GLN A 48 -0.91 3.88 -6.36
C GLN A 48 -2.18 4.54 -5.79
N GLN A 49 -3.35 3.91 -5.98
CA GLN A 49 -4.62 4.33 -5.40
C GLN A 49 -4.59 4.28 -3.86
N LEU A 50 -4.05 3.21 -3.28
CA LEU A 50 -3.87 3.10 -1.84
C LEU A 50 -3.00 4.23 -1.29
N ILE A 51 -1.87 4.53 -1.93
CA ILE A 51 -0.99 5.64 -1.56
C ILE A 51 -1.74 6.97 -1.67
N ASN A 52 -2.53 7.19 -2.73
CA ASN A 52 -3.35 8.38 -2.88
C ASN A 52 -4.35 8.52 -1.72
N GLY A 53 -5.00 7.42 -1.31
CA GLY A 53 -5.89 7.39 -0.15
C GLY A 53 -5.21 7.81 1.16
N THR A 54 -3.91 7.53 1.33
CA THR A 54 -3.16 7.97 2.52
C THR A 54 -2.96 9.48 2.65
N THR A 55 -3.29 10.26 1.62
CA THR A 55 -3.17 11.72 1.61
C THR A 55 -4.42 12.44 2.13
N LEU A 56 -5.54 11.72 2.27
CA LEU A 56 -6.84 12.31 2.59
C LEU A 56 -6.84 12.96 3.98
N PRO A 57 -7.33 14.21 4.14
CA PRO A 57 -7.42 14.87 5.43
C PRO A 57 -8.28 14.06 6.42
N GLY A 58 -7.76 13.84 7.63
CA GLY A 58 -8.47 13.10 8.67
C GLY A 58 -8.31 11.58 8.65
N ILE A 59 -7.55 11.01 7.70
CA ILE A 59 -7.21 9.59 7.74
C ILE A 59 -6.43 9.25 9.02
N VAL A 60 -6.73 8.08 9.59
CA VAL A 60 -6.14 7.61 10.85
C VAL A 60 -5.35 6.32 10.64
N ARG A 61 -4.27 6.17 11.40
CA ARG A 61 -3.39 5.00 11.47
C ARG A 61 -2.67 4.65 10.16
N TYR A 62 -3.38 4.20 9.13
CA TYR A 62 -2.83 3.77 7.84
C TYR A 62 -3.94 3.61 6.78
N GLY A 63 -3.57 3.75 5.50
CA GLY A 63 -4.36 3.18 4.41
C GLY A 63 -4.24 1.65 4.43
N ILE A 64 -5.29 0.93 4.06
CA ILE A 64 -5.31 -0.53 4.10
C ILE A 64 -5.78 -1.12 2.78
N ALA A 65 -5.07 -2.13 2.29
CA ALA A 65 -5.51 -3.01 1.21
C ALA A 65 -5.53 -4.46 1.69
N MET A 66 -6.58 -5.18 1.27
CA MET A 66 -6.79 -6.60 1.53
C MET A 66 -6.06 -7.46 0.48
N PRO A 67 -5.89 -8.78 0.70
CA PRO A 67 -5.14 -9.66 -0.21
C PRO A 67 -5.70 -9.75 -1.63
N ASP A 68 -6.98 -9.41 -1.81
CA ASP A 68 -7.74 -9.42 -3.07
C ASP A 68 -7.85 -8.02 -3.71
N CYS A 69 -7.01 -7.07 -3.28
CA CYS A 69 -7.03 -5.71 -3.84
C CYS A 69 -6.74 -5.73 -5.35
N HIS A 70 -7.50 -4.91 -6.05
CA HIS A 70 -7.42 -4.68 -7.48
C HIS A 70 -7.82 -3.22 -7.75
N GLU A 71 -7.47 -2.74 -8.93
CA GLU A 71 -7.76 -1.38 -9.34
C GLU A 71 -9.26 -1.08 -9.24
N GLY A 72 -9.59 0.02 -8.55
CA GLY A 72 -10.95 0.52 -8.41
C GLY A 72 -11.11 1.91 -9.00
N TYR A 73 -12.25 2.54 -8.69
CA TYR A 73 -12.43 3.98 -8.93
C TYR A 73 -11.95 4.74 -7.70
N SER A 74 -11.00 5.67 -7.88
CA SER A 74 -10.37 6.46 -6.80
C SER A 74 -10.29 7.93 -7.15
#